data_AF-A0A256ZDC2-F1
#
_entry.id   AF-A0A256ZDC2-F1
#
_cell.length_a   1.000
_cell.length_b   1.000
_cell.length_c   1.000
_cell.angle_alpha   90.00
_cell.angle_beta   90.00
_cell.angle_gamma   90.00
#
_symmetry.space_group_name_H-M   'P 1'
#
loop_
_entity.id
_entity.type
_entity.pdbx_description
1 polymer ?
#
loop_
_entity_poly.entity_id
_entity_poly.type
_entity_poly.pdbx_seq_one_letter_code
_entity_poly.pdbx_strand_id
1 'polypeptide(L)'
;MYVIDNRGGEVEVWVTLWDSRGRFRNVTLERVEGSRGHFRGELDVGGEVRYAVWASDGSGNVNSTVEKEVEVEEGIHNVVVVAVVMVLIAGVVFFYYMRRGGRLAEE
;
A
#
# COMPACT_ATOMS: atom_id res chain seq x y z
N MET A 1 5.07 16.27 -39.56
CA MET A 1 5.24 15.91 -38.14
C MET A 1 5.78 14.49 -38.12
N TYR A 2 7.06 14.30 -37.79
CA TYR A 2 7.67 12.97 -37.75
C TYR A 2 7.51 12.41 -36.34
N VAL A 3 6.82 11.28 -36.21
CA VAL A 3 6.82 10.47 -34.99
C VAL A 3 8.12 9.69 -35.02
N ILE A 4 9.08 10.05 -34.15
CA ILE A 4 10.27 9.24 -33.91
C ILE A 4 9.79 7.99 -33.19
N ASP A 5 10.13 6.81 -33.71
CA ASP A 5 9.71 5.53 -33.12
C ASP A 5 10.39 5.34 -31.76
N ASN A 6 9.60 5.32 -30.68
CA ASN A 6 10.03 5.19 -29.28
C ASN A 6 10.62 3.80 -28.95
N ARG A 7 10.83 2.93 -29.95
CA ARG A 7 11.21 1.52 -29.77
C ARG A 7 12.71 1.26 -29.66
N GLY A 8 13.56 2.26 -29.94
CA GLY A 8 15.01 2.08 -30.04
C GLY A 8 15.88 2.66 -28.93
N GLY A 9 15.33 3.49 -28.03
CA GLY A 9 16.09 4.22 -27.01
C GLY A 9 15.90 3.69 -25.60
N GLU A 10 16.77 4.13 -24.68
CA GLU A 10 16.50 4.01 -23.25
C GLU A 10 15.18 4.73 -22.95
N VAL A 11 14.26 4.02 -22.28
CA VAL A 11 12.97 4.55 -21.84
C VAL A 11 12.98 4.44 -20.32
N GLU A 12 12.74 5.57 -19.67
CA GLU A 12 12.50 5.63 -18.24
C GLU A 12 11.00 5.67 -18.00
N VAL A 13 10.51 4.91 -17.02
CA VAL A 13 9.11 4.92 -16.62
C VAL A 13 9.06 5.14 -15.13
N TRP A 14 8.18 6.02 -14.67
CA TRP A 14 7.99 6.28 -13.25
C TRP A 14 6.53 6.51 -12.91
N VAL A 15 6.19 6.39 -11.63
CA VAL A 15 4.84 6.62 -11.11
C VAL A 15 4.89 7.76 -10.11
N THR A 16 4.06 8.76 -10.32
CA THR A 16 3.78 9.79 -9.33
C THR A 16 2.52 9.41 -8.56
N LEU A 17 2.57 9.46 -7.24
CA LEU A 17 1.43 9.16 -6.36
C LEU A 17 1.16 10.29 -5.37
N TRP A 18 -0.11 10.41 -4.98
CA TRP A 18 -0.59 11.24 -3.89
C TRP A 18 -1.40 10.35 -2.95
N ASP A 19 -0.94 10.20 -1.72
CA ASP A 19 -1.73 9.48 -0.71
C ASP A 19 -2.88 10.34 -0.19
N SER A 20 -3.78 9.72 0.59
CA SER A 20 -4.94 10.35 1.23
C SER A 20 -4.59 11.56 2.12
N ARG A 21 -3.32 11.72 2.49
CA ARG A 21 -2.82 12.86 3.27
C ARG A 21 -2.19 13.95 2.39
N GLY A 22 -2.31 13.81 1.07
CA GLY A 22 -1.73 14.72 0.07
C GLY A 22 -0.22 14.57 -0.11
N ARG A 23 0.41 13.52 0.45
CA ARG A 23 1.87 13.33 0.31
C ARG A 23 2.19 12.83 -1.09
N PHE A 24 3.06 13.57 -1.76
CA PHE A 24 3.58 13.20 -3.07
C PHE A 24 4.74 12.20 -2.95
N ARG A 25 4.77 11.17 -3.80
CA ARG A 25 5.95 10.30 -4.00
C ARG A 25 6.15 10.06 -5.49
N ASN A 26 7.41 9.97 -5.90
CA ASN A 26 7.79 9.60 -7.25
C ASN A 26 8.66 8.34 -7.19
N VAL A 27 8.28 7.29 -7.92
CA VAL A 27 8.97 6.01 -7.94
C VAL A 27 9.26 5.59 -9.36
N THR A 28 10.54 5.50 -9.71
CA THR A 28 11.00 4.93 -10.97
C THR A 28 10.71 3.42 -11.00
N LEU A 29 10.17 2.94 -12.11
CA LEU A 29 9.92 1.53 -12.36
C LEU A 29 11.12 0.90 -13.04
N GLU A 30 11.41 -0.35 -12.67
CA GLU A 30 12.52 -1.10 -13.24
C GLU A 30 12.08 -1.86 -14.49
N ARG A 31 12.92 -1.85 -15.53
CA ARG A 31 12.65 -2.64 -16.74
C ARG A 31 12.75 -4.13 -16.41
N VAL A 32 11.72 -4.88 -16.76
CA VAL A 32 11.72 -6.35 -16.62
C VAL A 32 12.72 -6.95 -17.61
N GLU A 33 13.66 -7.74 -17.10
CA GLU A 33 14.67 -8.43 -17.91
C GLU A 33 14.03 -9.28 -19.01
N GLY A 34 14.62 -9.28 -20.20
CA GLY A 34 14.10 -10.00 -21.36
C GLY A 34 12.85 -9.38 -22.01
N SER A 35 12.32 -8.28 -21.46
CA SER A 35 11.17 -7.57 -22.02
C SER A 35 11.58 -6.29 -22.75
N ARG A 36 10.88 -5.98 -23.85
CA ARG A 36 11.11 -4.77 -24.64
C ARG A 36 10.34 -3.54 -24.15
N GLY A 37 9.40 -3.68 -23.21
CA GLY A 37 8.52 -2.58 -22.80
C GLY A 37 7.70 -2.80 -21.54
N HIS A 38 8.00 -3.82 -20.75
CA HIS A 38 7.40 -4.02 -19.43
C HIS A 38 8.32 -3.46 -18.35
N PHE A 39 7.71 -2.70 -17.45
CA PHE A 39 8.34 -2.11 -16.28
C PHE A 39 7.57 -2.56 -15.05
N ARG A 40 8.28 -2.78 -13.95
CA ARG A 40 7.72 -3.24 -12.67
C ARG A 40 8.26 -2.39 -11.53
N GLY A 41 7.39 -2.12 -10.57
CA GLY A 41 7.74 -1.55 -9.29
C GLY A 41 6.60 -1.83 -8.31
N GLU A 42 6.92 -1.81 -7.03
CA GLU A 42 5.97 -2.02 -5.95
C GLU A 42 6.02 -0.81 -5.02
N LEU A 43 4.85 -0.38 -4.55
CA LEU A 43 4.72 0.74 -3.63
C LEU A 43 3.76 0.34 -2.51
N ASP A 44 4.19 0.57 -1.27
CA ASP A 44 3.33 0.41 -0.10
C ASP A 44 2.47 1.67 0.09
N VAL A 45 1.16 1.48 -0.11
CA VAL A 45 0.14 2.52 -0.10
C VAL A 45 -1.14 1.98 0.56
N GLY A 46 -1.91 2.88 1.16
CA GLY A 46 -3.14 2.55 1.86
C GLY A 46 -4.15 3.69 1.79
N GLY A 47 -5.44 3.33 1.82
CA GLY A 47 -6.55 4.26 1.68
C GLY A 47 -6.72 4.78 0.25
N GLU A 48 -7.23 5.99 0.13
CA GLU A 48 -7.40 6.67 -1.16
C GLU A 48 -6.04 7.09 -1.73
N VAL A 49 -5.74 6.64 -2.95
CA VAL A 49 -4.48 6.90 -3.64
C VAL A 49 -4.78 7.41 -5.04
N ARG A 50 -4.18 8.56 -5.38
CA ARG A 50 -4.18 9.07 -6.76
C ARG A 50 -2.81 8.84 -7.37
N TYR A 51 -2.76 8.44 -8.64
CA TYR A 51 -1.50 8.20 -9.34
C TYR A 51 -1.56 8.55 -10.83
N ALA A 52 -0.39 8.79 -11.42
CA ALA A 52 -0.18 8.88 -12.85
C ALA A 52 1.12 8.17 -13.23
N VAL A 53 1.10 7.45 -14.37
CA VAL A 53 2.28 6.78 -14.91
C VAL A 53 2.90 7.68 -15.97
N TRP A 54 4.21 7.85 -15.90
CA TRP A 54 4.99 8.70 -16.78
C TRP A 54 6.01 7.87 -17.53
N ALA A 55 6.34 8.30 -18.75
CA ALA A 55 7.44 7.75 -19.52
C ALA A 55 8.23 8.86 -20.20
N SER A 56 9.54 8.70 -20.24
CA SER A 56 10.44 9.52 -21.06
C SER A 56 11.24 8.63 -22.01
N ASP A 57 11.49 9.13 -23.23
CA ASP A 57 12.43 8.50 -24.15
C ASP A 57 13.82 9.19 -24.12
N GLY A 58 14.82 8.51 -24.67
CA GLY A 58 16.18 9.06 -24.79
C GLY A 58 16.32 10.31 -25.67
N SER A 59 15.22 10.78 -26.29
CA SER A 59 15.19 12.07 -27.01
C SER A 59 14.64 13.21 -26.14
N GLY A 60 14.28 12.91 -24.89
CA GLY A 60 13.72 13.87 -23.93
C GLY A 60 12.21 14.09 -24.09
N ASN A 61 11.51 13.29 -24.91
CA ASN A 61 10.05 13.39 -24.98
C ASN A 61 9.45 12.76 -23.74
N VAL A 62 8.58 13.50 -23.04
CA VAL A 62 7.89 13.05 -21.82
C VAL A 62 6.39 12.99 -22.07
N ASN A 63 5.75 11.91 -21.63
CA ASN A 63 4.29 11.77 -21.66
C ASN A 63 3.78 11.07 -20.40
N SER A 64 2.50 11.25 -20.07
CA SER A 64 1.86 10.63 -18.91
C SER A 64 0.47 10.08 -19.23
N THR A 65 0.01 9.16 -18.40
CA THR A 65 -1.42 8.83 -18.33
C THR A 65 -2.20 9.98 -17.70
N VAL A 66 -3.53 9.93 -17.86
CA VAL A 66 -4.42 10.70 -16.98
C VAL A 66 -4.25 10.24 -15.53
N GLU A 67 -4.51 11.13 -14.58
CA GLU A 67 -4.58 10.80 -13.17
C GLU A 67 -5.68 9.75 -12.93
N LYS A 68 -5.37 8.75 -12.10
CA LYS A 68 -6.27 7.69 -11.68
C LYS A 68 -6.37 7.69 -10.17
N GLU A 69 -7.57 7.42 -9.68
CA GLU A 69 -7.86 7.29 -8.26
C GLU A 69 -8.25 5.84 -7.96
N VAL A 70 -7.70 5.29 -6.90
CA VAL A 70 -7.97 3.93 -6.41
C VAL A 70 -8.06 3.93 -4.89
N GLU A 71 -8.93 3.10 -4.35
CA GLU A 71 -9.02 2.83 -2.92
C GLU A 71 -8.31 1.51 -2.62
N VAL A 72 -7.33 1.55 -1.71
CA VAL A 72 -6.55 0.38 -1.29
C VAL A 72 -6.92 0.04 0.14
N GLU A 73 -7.48 -1.15 0.38
CA GLU A 73 -7.83 -1.60 1.72
C GLU A 73 -6.58 -1.74 2.60
N GLU A 74 -6.48 -0.92 3.64
CA GLU A 74 -5.47 -1.11 4.69
C GLU A 74 -5.87 -2.31 5.54
N GLY A 75 -5.05 -3.36 5.52
CA GLY A 75 -5.27 -4.57 6.30
C GLY A 75 -5.10 -4.37 7.81
N ILE A 76 -5.96 -3.60 8.47
CA ILE A 76 -6.01 -3.50 9.95
C ILE A 76 -6.89 -4.62 10.53
N HIS A 77 -6.65 -5.86 10.13
CA HIS A 77 -7.39 -7.00 10.72
C HIS A 77 -6.69 -7.54 11.99
N ASN A 78 -5.35 -7.47 12.05
CA ASN A 78 -4.60 -8.15 13.12
C ASN A 78 -4.67 -7.45 14.49
N VAL A 79 -4.70 -6.11 14.53
CA VAL A 79 -4.70 -5.36 15.80
C VAL A 79 -6.03 -5.51 16.53
N VAL A 80 -7.16 -5.45 15.81
CA VAL A 80 -8.50 -5.57 16.39
C VAL A 80 -8.71 -6.96 17.00
N VAL A 81 -8.27 -8.02 16.31
CA VAL A 81 -8.39 -9.40 16.80
C VAL A 81 -7.59 -9.61 18.09
N VAL A 82 -6.34 -9.13 18.15
CA VAL A 82 -5.51 -9.25 19.36
C VAL A 82 -6.13 -8.50 20.54
N ALA A 83 -6.66 -7.29 20.32
CA ALA A 83 -7.32 -6.51 21.37
C ALA A 83 -8.57 -7.21 21.93
N VAL A 84 -9.41 -7.79 21.06
CA VAL A 84 -10.61 -8.54 21.47
C VAL A 84 -10.24 -9.78 22.29
N VAL A 85 -9.25 -10.55 21.84
CA VAL A 85 -8.78 -11.75 22.56
C VAL A 85 -8.25 -11.39 23.95
N MET A 86 -7.47 -10.31 24.06
CA MET A 86 -6.95 -9.83 25.35
C MET A 86 -8.07 -9.45 26.33
N VAL A 87 -9.12 -8.77 25.85
CA VAL A 87 -10.29 -8.41 26.67
C VAL A 87 -11.05 -9.65 27.13
N LEU A 88 -11.24 -10.65 26.25
CA LEU A 88 -11.90 -11.89 26.61
C LEU A 88 -11.12 -12.67 27.67
N ILE A 89 -9.80 -12.79 27.52
CA ILE A 89 -8.94 -13.45 28.51
C ILE A 89 -9.01 -12.71 29.85
N ALA A 90 -8.91 -11.37 29.85
CA ALA A 90 -9.02 -10.57 31.06
C ALA A 90 -10.39 -10.77 31.75
N GLY A 91 -11.47 -10.82 30.98
CA GLY A 91 -12.82 -11.10 31.49
C GLY A 91 -12.94 -12.48 32.13
N VAL A 92 -12.38 -13.52 31.49
CA VAL A 92 -12.36 -14.89 32.04
C VAL A 92 -11.55 -14.95 33.34
N VAL A 93 -10.38 -14.31 33.38
CA VAL A 93 -9.52 -14.26 34.56
C VAL A 93 -10.21 -13.52 35.70
N PHE A 94 -10.82 -12.36 35.43
CA PHE A 94 -11.57 -11.59 36.41
C PHE A 94 -12.73 -12.40 37.00
N PHE A 95 -13.51 -13.07 36.15
CA PHE A 95 -14.62 -13.91 36.58
C PHE A 95 -14.14 -15.10 37.43
N TYR A 96 -13.03 -15.73 37.04
CA TYR A 96 -12.41 -16.81 37.82
C TYR A 96 -12.01 -16.34 39.23
N TYR A 97 -11.36 -15.18 39.35
CA TYR A 97 -10.95 -14.64 40.65
C TYR A 97 -12.13 -14.23 41.53
N MET A 98 -13.16 -13.58 40.97
CA MET A 98 -14.39 -13.27 41.73
C MET A 98 -15.05 -14.55 42.26
N ARG A 99 -15.15 -15.59 41.43
CA ARG A 99 -15.78 -16.86 41.83
C ARG A 99 -14.98 -17.61 42.89
N ARG A 100 -13.64 -17.49 42.89
CA ARG A 100 -12.77 -18.10 43.89
C ARG A 100 -12.74 -17.31 45.20
N GLY A 101 -12.76 -15.98 45.15
CA GLY A 101 -12.83 -15.12 46.33
C GLY A 101 -14.14 -15.29 47.12
N GLY A 102 -15.26 -15.51 46.42
CA GLY A 102 -16.55 -15.78 47.07
C GLY A 102 -16.61 -17.12 47.83
N ARG A 103 -15.74 -18.09 47.54
CA ARG A 103 -15.71 -19.41 48.22
C ARG A 103 -14.85 -19.44 49.48
N LEU A 104 -13.99 -18.44 49.70
CA LEU A 104 -13.11 -18.36 50.87
C LEU A 104 -13.73 -17.53 52.02
N ALA A 105 -14.91 -16.96 51.84
CA ALA A 105 -15.62 -16.16 52.84
C ALA A 105 -16.67 -16.97 53.65
N GLU A 106 -16.82 -18.27 53.37
CA GLU A 106 -17.81 -19.16 54.01
C GLU A 106 -17.17 -20.26 54.89
N GLU A 107 -15.86 -20.24 55.13
CA GLU A 107 -15.17 -21.10 56.12
C GLU A 107 -14.75 -20.29 57.36
#